data_AF-A0A2M7VKX7-F1
#
_entry.id   AF-A0A2M7VKX7-F1
#
_cell.length_a   1.000
_cell.length_b   1.000
_cell.length_c   1.000
_cell.angle_alpha   90.00
_cell.angle_beta   90.00
_cell.angle_gamma   90.00
#
_symmetry.space_group_name_H-M   'P 1'
#
loop_
_entity.id
_entity.type
_entity.pdbx_description
1 polymer ?
#
loop_
_entity_poly.entity_id
_entity_poly.type
_entity_poly.pdbx_seq_one_letter_code
_entity_poly.pdbx_strand_id
1 'polypeptide(L)'
;MSVQCPYCKKELLKFPTRKTRCSYCDNFIYVRTRPSDRQRILVTEKGIKELKKEWEKYRAAAEFKRNLEGSDLGFTEEKYLKVKESLTQRFNFIPSEGDILWGMSNRLLEEAMKIGDWHSMKMIYFEQALFLHQSGKDCFKLLQEAAKCELRGYQQSDVVKKVEILTVGNQSCLVCQKLLGKILTIEEAFRDMPIPVKDCSHKINPEASTGWCRCCYIPVVE
;
A
#
# COMPACT_ATOMS: atom_id res chain seq x y z
N MET A 1 -7.42 3.39 37.96
CA MET A 1 -7.27 2.25 37.04
C MET A 1 -6.09 1.42 37.51
N SER A 2 -6.34 0.19 37.96
CA SER A 2 -5.29 -0.75 38.36
C SER A 2 -4.57 -1.29 37.13
N VAL A 3 -3.24 -1.30 37.15
CA VAL A 3 -2.43 -1.75 36.02
C VAL A 3 -2.05 -3.20 36.25
N GLN A 4 -2.41 -4.10 35.35
CA GLN A 4 -2.18 -5.53 35.52
C GLN A 4 -1.03 -6.05 34.66
N CYS A 5 -0.31 -7.04 35.16
CA CYS A 5 0.69 -7.78 34.37
C CYS A 5 0.01 -8.52 33.21
N PRO A 6 0.49 -8.39 31.95
CA PRO A 6 -0.15 -9.05 30.81
C PRO A 6 -0.03 -10.59 30.86
N TYR A 7 0.92 -11.14 31.62
CA TYR A 7 1.12 -12.58 31.81
C TYR A 7 0.27 -13.14 32.96
N CYS A 8 0.51 -12.70 34.19
CA CYS A 8 -0.08 -13.30 35.39
C CYS A 8 -1.29 -12.54 35.94
N LYS A 9 -1.71 -11.43 35.29
CA LYS A 9 -2.85 -10.58 35.65
C LYS A 9 -2.81 -9.94 37.05
N LYS A 10 -1.77 -10.19 37.85
CA LYS A 10 -1.55 -9.53 39.13
C LYS A 10 -1.34 -8.03 38.94
N GLU A 11 -1.82 -7.27 39.91
CA GLU A 11 -1.74 -5.82 39.94
C GLU A 11 -0.29 -5.34 40.17
N LEU A 12 0.12 -4.37 39.38
CA LEU A 12 1.41 -3.70 39.45
C LEU A 12 1.27 -2.41 40.25
N LEU A 13 2.26 -2.12 41.09
CA LEU A 13 2.29 -0.91 41.93
C LEU A 13 2.18 0.39 41.11
N LYS A 14 2.73 0.39 39.89
CA LYS A 14 2.67 1.52 38.96
C LYS A 14 2.77 1.04 37.52
N PHE A 15 2.31 1.87 36.58
CA PHE A 15 2.50 1.62 35.16
C PHE A 15 4.01 1.69 34.81
N PRO A 16 4.62 0.61 34.30
CA PRO A 16 6.01 0.64 33.86
C PRO A 16 6.22 1.63 32.71
N THR A 17 7.28 2.44 32.77
CA THR A 17 7.65 3.36 31.68
C THR A 17 8.59 2.73 30.65
N ARG A 18 9.32 1.68 31.04
CA ARG A 18 10.27 0.93 30.23
C ARG A 18 10.07 -0.58 30.40
N LYS A 19 10.76 -1.38 29.58
CA LYS A 19 10.82 -2.85 29.75
C LYS A 19 11.19 -3.18 31.19
N THR A 20 10.36 -3.97 31.87
CA THR A 20 10.50 -4.27 33.30
C THR A 20 10.16 -5.74 33.55
N ARG A 21 10.80 -6.37 34.54
CA ARG A 21 10.46 -7.73 34.98
C ARG A 21 9.30 -7.69 35.98
N CYS A 22 8.32 -8.56 35.83
CA CYS A 22 7.23 -8.69 36.79
C CYS A 22 7.75 -9.33 38.09
N SER A 23 7.50 -8.71 39.25
CA SER A 23 7.90 -9.25 40.57
C SER A 23 7.16 -10.52 40.99
N TYR A 24 6.11 -10.92 40.28
CA TYR A 24 5.28 -12.07 40.65
C TYR A 24 5.42 -13.30 39.75
N CYS A 25 5.87 -13.12 38.50
CA CYS A 25 5.99 -14.21 37.54
C CYS A 25 7.29 -14.17 36.75
N ASP A 26 8.21 -13.26 37.08
CA ASP A 26 9.53 -13.06 36.48
C ASP A 26 9.60 -12.86 34.96
N ASN A 27 8.44 -12.76 34.30
CA ASN A 27 8.36 -12.48 32.87
C ASN A 27 8.67 -11.01 32.58
N PHE A 28 9.28 -10.76 31.42
CA PHE A 28 9.50 -9.41 30.92
C PHE A 28 8.21 -8.81 30.36
N ILE A 29 7.80 -7.68 30.93
CA ILE A 29 6.70 -6.83 30.46
C ILE A 29 7.28 -5.74 29.56
N TYR A 30 6.66 -5.55 28.40
CA TYR A 30 7.06 -4.54 27.43
C TYR A 30 6.02 -3.43 27.34
N VAL A 31 6.51 -2.20 27.26
CA VAL A 31 5.67 -1.00 27.10
C VAL A 31 5.70 -0.61 25.63
N ARG A 32 4.53 -0.50 25.01
CA ARG A 32 4.38 -0.12 23.60
C ARG A 32 3.19 0.82 23.42
N THR A 33 3.15 1.49 22.28
CA THR A 33 2.04 2.38 21.92
C THR A 33 1.12 1.66 20.95
N ARG A 34 -0.19 1.72 21.18
CA ARG A 34 -1.19 1.16 20.26
C ARG A 34 -1.47 2.13 19.10
N PRO A 35 -1.55 1.67 17.85
CA PRO A 35 -1.75 2.56 16.70
C PRO A 35 -3.15 3.20 16.67
N SER A 36 -4.18 2.51 17.17
CA SER A 36 -5.58 2.96 17.09
C SER A 36 -5.87 4.26 17.87
N ASP A 37 -5.25 4.43 19.04
CA ASP A 37 -5.56 5.53 19.96
C ASP A 37 -4.31 6.15 20.61
N ARG A 38 -3.12 5.71 20.20
CA ARG A 38 -1.82 6.17 20.71
C ARG A 38 -1.65 5.98 22.23
N GLN A 39 -2.45 5.13 22.87
CA GLN A 39 -2.28 4.81 24.29
C GLN A 39 -1.09 3.88 24.52
N ARG A 40 -0.40 4.08 25.64
CA ARG A 40 0.65 3.16 26.10
C ARG A 40 0.00 1.94 26.74
N ILE A 41 0.37 0.76 26.24
CA ILE A 41 -0.13 -0.53 26.69
C ILE A 41 1.02 -1.45 27.14
N LEU A 42 0.70 -2.40 28.01
CA LEU A 42 1.60 -3.46 28.43
C LEU A 42 1.35 -4.71 27.60
N VAL A 43 2.39 -5.24 26.98
CA VAL A 43 2.30 -6.40 26.10
C VAL A 43 3.30 -7.47 26.48
N THR A 44 2.95 -8.71 26.14
CA THR A 44 3.85 -9.87 26.18
C THR A 44 4.78 -9.85 24.97
N GLU A 45 5.77 -10.72 24.94
CA GLU A 45 6.64 -10.90 23.76
C GLU A 45 5.85 -11.33 22.52
N LYS A 46 4.87 -12.24 22.69
CA LYS A 46 3.93 -12.60 21.62
C LYS A 46 3.10 -11.40 21.16
N GLY A 47 2.59 -10.61 22.10
CA GLY A 47 1.82 -9.41 21.82
C GLY A 47 2.61 -8.34 21.06
N ILE A 48 3.94 -8.30 21.18
CA ILE A 48 4.78 -7.43 20.34
C ILE A 48 4.65 -7.78 18.86
N LYS A 49 4.64 -9.08 18.51
CA LYS A 49 4.54 -9.52 17.11
C LYS A 49 3.19 -9.14 16.50
N GLU A 50 2.11 -9.29 17.26
CA GLU A 50 0.76 -8.88 16.85
C GLU A 50 0.66 -7.36 16.69
N LEU A 51 1.16 -6.61 17.67
CA LEU A 51 1.17 -5.15 17.63
C LEU A 51 2.02 -4.59 16.48
N LYS A 52 3.13 -5.27 16.13
CA LYS A 52 3.94 -4.91 14.96
C LYS A 52 3.11 -4.98 13.67
N LYS A 53 2.31 -6.04 13.50
CA LYS A 53 1.40 -6.18 12.35
C LYS A 53 0.33 -5.09 12.32
N GLU A 54 -0.20 -4.70 13.48
CA GLU A 54 -1.16 -3.58 13.56
C GLU A 54 -0.53 -2.25 13.12
N TRP A 55 0.71 -1.98 13.57
CA TRP A 55 1.46 -0.79 13.14
C TRP A 55 1.76 -0.78 11.64
N GLU A 56 2.09 -1.93 11.06
CA GLU A 56 2.31 -2.07 9.62
C GLU A 56 1.04 -1.72 8.84
N LYS A 57 -0.11 -2.28 9.22
CA LYS A 57 -1.41 -1.93 8.62
C LYS A 57 -1.74 -0.45 8.77
N TYR A 58 -1.53 0.11 9.97
CA TYR A 58 -1.79 1.53 10.23
C TYR A 58 -0.90 2.43 9.35
N ARG A 59 0.39 2.10 9.23
CA ARG A 59 1.32 2.87 8.39
C ARG A 59 0.94 2.78 6.91
N ALA A 60 0.59 1.58 6.42
CA ALA A 60 0.15 1.38 5.05
C ALA A 60 -1.11 2.20 4.74
N ALA A 61 -2.12 2.18 5.62
CA ALA A 61 -3.32 3.00 5.46
C ALA A 61 -3.00 4.51 5.52
N ALA A 62 -2.15 4.94 6.45
CA ALA A 62 -1.75 6.34 6.56
C ALA A 62 -0.95 6.82 5.34
N GLU A 63 -0.11 5.98 4.76
CA GLU A 63 0.61 6.28 3.52
C GLU A 63 -0.34 6.32 2.33
N PHE A 64 -1.24 5.34 2.19
CA PHE A 64 -2.23 5.32 1.14
C PHE A 64 -3.12 6.57 1.17
N LYS A 65 -3.58 6.99 2.36
CA LYS A 65 -4.33 8.25 2.52
C LYS A 65 -3.52 9.46 2.03
N ARG A 66 -2.27 9.59 2.48
CA ARG A 66 -1.40 10.71 2.05
C ARG A 66 -1.18 10.74 0.54
N ASN A 67 -1.02 9.59 -0.10
CA ASN A 67 -0.78 9.53 -1.54
C ASN A 67 -2.03 9.88 -2.34
N LEU A 68 -3.22 9.44 -1.88
CA LEU A 68 -4.49 9.87 -2.47
C LEU A 68 -4.75 11.38 -2.26
N GLU A 69 -4.43 11.92 -1.09
CA GLU A 69 -4.57 13.35 -0.77
C GLU A 69 -3.60 14.24 -1.53
N GLY A 70 -2.33 13.83 -1.64
CA GLY A 70 -1.24 14.62 -2.23
C GLY A 70 -1.21 14.62 -3.75
N SER A 71 -2.28 14.13 -4.39
CA SER A 71 -2.37 13.96 -5.83
C SER A 71 -3.55 14.77 -6.37
N ASP A 72 -3.48 15.21 -7.62
CA ASP A 72 -4.57 15.91 -8.31
C ASP A 72 -5.76 14.98 -8.65
N LEU A 73 -5.90 13.86 -7.94
CA LEU A 73 -6.94 12.85 -8.09
C LEU A 73 -8.31 13.26 -7.53
N GLY A 74 -8.44 14.48 -6.99
CA GLY A 74 -9.72 14.99 -6.50
C GLY A 74 -10.18 14.36 -5.18
N PHE A 75 -9.24 13.91 -4.34
CA PHE A 75 -9.53 13.50 -2.96
C PHE A 75 -10.02 14.69 -2.14
N THR A 76 -11.12 14.53 -1.41
CA THR A 76 -11.59 15.51 -0.43
C THR A 76 -12.06 14.81 0.83
N GLU A 77 -11.95 15.48 1.98
CA GLU A 77 -12.45 14.96 3.26
C GLU A 77 -13.97 14.71 3.19
N GLU A 78 -14.72 15.53 2.46
CA GLU A 78 -16.16 15.32 2.23
C GLU A 78 -16.45 13.99 1.52
N LYS A 79 -15.72 13.68 0.43
CA LYS A 79 -15.88 12.40 -0.28
C LYS A 79 -15.49 11.22 0.62
N TYR A 80 -14.42 11.35 1.40
CA TYR A 80 -13.99 10.34 2.36
C TYR A 80 -15.08 10.05 3.40
N LEU A 81 -15.67 11.09 4.01
CA LEU A 81 -16.77 10.93 4.98
C LEU A 81 -18.00 10.27 4.36
N LYS A 82 -18.37 10.64 3.12
CA LYS A 82 -19.48 10.00 2.38
C LYS A 82 -19.24 8.51 2.13
N VAL A 83 -18.00 8.13 1.79
CA VAL A 83 -17.63 6.71 1.62
C VAL A 83 -17.74 5.97 2.95
N LYS A 84 -17.20 6.55 4.03
CA LYS A 84 -17.25 5.98 5.37
C LYS A 84 -18.68 5.73 5.83
N GLU A 85 -19.56 6.73 5.67
CA GLU A 85 -20.98 6.61 6.03
C GLU A 85 -21.67 5.50 5.22
N SER A 86 -21.49 5.51 3.90
CA SER A 86 -22.09 4.51 3.00
C SER A 86 -21.65 3.09 3.34
N LEU A 87 -20.37 2.86 3.62
CA LEU A 87 -19.88 1.53 4.00
C LEU A 87 -20.31 1.12 5.41
N THR A 88 -20.39 2.08 6.35
CA THR A 88 -20.88 1.81 7.71
C THR A 88 -22.33 1.36 7.69
N GLN A 89 -23.18 2.03 6.91
CA GLN A 89 -24.57 1.64 6.72
C GLN A 89 -24.69 0.25 6.06
N ARG A 90 -23.87 -0.02 5.03
CA ARG A 90 -23.90 -1.29 4.31
C ARG A 90 -23.45 -2.49 5.16
N PHE A 91 -22.43 -2.32 6.00
CA PHE A 91 -21.86 -3.41 6.79
C PHE A 91 -22.41 -3.49 8.23
N ASN A 92 -23.16 -2.48 8.67
CA ASN A 92 -23.68 -2.37 10.03
C ASN A 92 -22.59 -2.33 11.12
N PHE A 93 -21.38 -1.88 10.76
CA PHE A 93 -20.28 -1.54 11.66
C PHE A 93 -19.31 -0.59 10.94
N ILE A 94 -18.47 0.13 11.69
CA ILE A 94 -17.48 1.06 11.12
C ILE A 94 -16.33 0.23 10.50
N PRO A 95 -16.10 0.29 9.18
CA PRO A 95 -15.04 -0.47 8.53
C PRO A 95 -13.65 -0.01 8.95
N SER A 96 -12.63 -0.81 8.62
CA SER A 96 -11.25 -0.39 8.87
C SER A 96 -10.88 0.82 7.99
N GLU A 97 -9.91 1.62 8.44
CA GLU A 97 -9.40 2.75 7.66
C GLU A 97 -8.99 2.35 6.24
N GLY A 98 -8.35 1.17 6.10
CA GLY A 98 -7.96 0.63 4.81
C GLY A 98 -9.14 0.34 3.88
N ASP A 99 -10.27 -0.16 4.41
CA ASP A 99 -11.46 -0.45 3.60
C ASP A 99 -12.14 0.84 3.13
N ILE A 100 -12.17 1.87 3.98
CA ILE A 100 -12.70 3.19 3.63
C ILE A 100 -11.84 3.82 2.53
N LEU A 101 -10.52 3.81 2.68
CA LEU A 101 -9.60 4.34 1.66
C LEU A 101 -9.66 3.55 0.36
N TRP A 102 -9.82 2.23 0.42
CA TRP A 102 -10.04 1.40 -0.76
C TRP A 102 -11.33 1.81 -1.49
N GLY A 103 -12.44 1.94 -0.76
CA GLY A 103 -13.71 2.43 -1.31
C GLY A 103 -13.58 3.82 -1.93
N MET A 104 -12.83 4.72 -1.29
CA MET A 104 -12.55 6.06 -1.79
C MET A 104 -11.75 6.00 -3.10
N SER A 105 -10.67 5.22 -3.14
CA SER A 105 -9.85 5.06 -4.34
C SER A 105 -10.64 4.52 -5.54
N ASN A 106 -11.59 3.60 -5.32
CA ASN A 106 -12.48 3.12 -6.39
C ASN A 106 -13.39 4.22 -6.94
N ARG A 107 -13.91 5.11 -6.08
CA ARG A 107 -14.72 6.25 -6.55
C ARG A 107 -13.88 7.23 -7.37
N LEU A 108 -12.66 7.52 -6.94
CA LEU A 108 -11.73 8.34 -7.71
C LEU A 108 -11.40 7.70 -9.07
N LEU A 109 -11.24 6.37 -9.09
CA LEU A 109 -10.96 5.62 -10.31
C LEU A 109 -12.13 5.69 -11.29
N GLU A 110 -13.36 5.57 -10.80
CA GLU A 110 -14.58 5.73 -11.61
C GLU A 110 -14.69 7.15 -12.18
N GLU A 111 -14.35 8.19 -11.40
CA GLU A 111 -14.34 9.58 -11.85
C GLU A 111 -13.29 9.79 -12.97
N ALA A 112 -12.05 9.32 -12.76
CA ALA A 112 -10.99 9.40 -13.77
C ALA A 112 -11.36 8.64 -15.05
N MET A 113 -11.98 7.46 -14.92
CA MET A 113 -12.44 6.66 -16.05
C MET A 113 -13.49 7.37 -16.90
N LYS A 114 -14.43 8.09 -16.28
CA LYS A 114 -15.51 8.81 -17.00
C LYS A 114 -14.98 9.90 -17.94
N ILE A 115 -13.88 10.54 -17.57
CA ILE A 115 -13.27 11.61 -18.37
C ILE A 115 -12.07 11.13 -19.19
N GLY A 116 -11.74 9.84 -19.12
CA GLY A 116 -10.59 9.27 -19.85
C GLY A 116 -9.24 9.74 -19.33
N ASP A 117 -9.13 10.09 -18.05
CA ASP A 117 -7.85 10.53 -17.45
C ASP A 117 -6.97 9.31 -17.09
N TRP A 118 -6.22 8.86 -18.08
CA TRP A 118 -5.32 7.72 -17.94
C TRP A 118 -4.21 7.93 -16.92
N HIS A 119 -3.75 9.18 -16.73
CA HIS A 119 -2.72 9.48 -15.74
C HIS A 119 -3.26 9.26 -14.33
N SER A 120 -4.44 9.82 -14.04
CA SER A 120 -5.10 9.62 -12.75
C SER A 120 -5.41 8.14 -12.49
N MET A 121 -5.92 7.42 -13.49
CA MET A 121 -6.15 5.97 -13.38
C MET A 121 -4.87 5.18 -13.08
N LYS A 122 -3.76 5.51 -13.76
CA LYS A 122 -2.43 4.91 -13.49
C LYS A 122 -2.05 5.11 -12.04
N MET A 123 -2.10 6.36 -11.56
CA MET A 123 -1.70 6.70 -10.20
C MET A 123 -2.56 5.96 -9.17
N ILE A 124 -3.88 5.92 -9.35
CA ILE A 124 -4.79 5.21 -8.45
C ILE A 124 -4.48 3.71 -8.40
N TYR A 125 -4.34 3.04 -9.56
CA TYR A 125 -4.00 1.62 -9.59
C TYR A 125 -2.64 1.34 -8.95
N PHE A 126 -1.66 2.21 -9.16
CA PHE A 126 -0.34 2.08 -8.55
C PHE A 126 -0.41 2.21 -7.02
N GLU A 127 -1.17 3.18 -6.51
CA GLU A 127 -1.37 3.36 -5.06
C GLU A 127 -2.15 2.22 -4.41
N GLN A 128 -3.18 1.70 -5.10
CA GLN A 128 -3.89 0.49 -4.68
C GLN A 128 -2.94 -0.72 -4.63
N ALA A 129 -2.07 -0.86 -5.63
CA ALA A 129 -1.06 -1.93 -5.66
C ALA A 129 -0.08 -1.81 -4.50
N LEU A 130 0.40 -0.59 -4.21
CA LEU A 130 1.31 -0.31 -3.10
C LEU A 130 0.68 -0.68 -1.76
N PHE A 131 -0.56 -0.26 -1.53
CA PHE A 131 -1.30 -0.57 -0.32
C PHE A 131 -1.48 -2.08 -0.11
N LEU A 132 -1.83 -2.83 -1.16
CA LEU A 132 -1.93 -4.29 -1.09
C LEU A 132 -0.57 -4.93 -0.81
N HIS A 133 0.49 -4.50 -1.49
CA HIS A 133 1.83 -5.05 -1.31
C HIS A 133 2.35 -4.80 0.10
N GLN A 134 2.21 -3.59 0.63
CA GLN A 134 2.56 -3.25 2.01
C GLN A 134 1.75 -4.05 3.03
N SER A 135 0.51 -4.42 2.69
CA SER A 135 -0.35 -5.28 3.49
C SER A 135 -0.05 -6.79 3.33
N GLY A 136 0.98 -7.16 2.56
CA GLY A 136 1.38 -8.55 2.33
C GLY A 136 0.50 -9.31 1.34
N LYS A 137 -0.30 -8.60 0.53
CA LYS A 137 -1.24 -9.18 -0.44
C LYS A 137 -0.67 -9.12 -1.87
N ASP A 138 -1.28 -9.89 -2.77
CA ASP A 138 -0.99 -9.84 -4.20
C ASP A 138 -1.38 -8.46 -4.77
N CYS A 139 -0.46 -7.86 -5.52
CA CYS A 139 -0.63 -6.56 -6.17
C CYS A 139 -0.40 -6.61 -7.69
N PHE A 140 -0.05 -7.77 -8.25
CA PHE A 140 0.47 -7.87 -9.61
C PHE A 140 -0.53 -7.38 -10.66
N LYS A 141 -1.82 -7.73 -10.49
CA LYS A 141 -2.87 -7.31 -11.42
C LYS A 141 -3.07 -5.80 -11.44
N LEU A 142 -2.98 -5.13 -10.30
CA LEU A 142 -3.11 -3.67 -10.22
C LEU A 142 -1.90 -2.98 -10.85
N LEU A 143 -0.69 -3.52 -10.67
CA LEU A 143 0.48 -3.04 -11.40
C LEU A 143 0.32 -3.22 -12.92
N GLN A 144 -0.30 -4.30 -13.38
CA GLN A 144 -0.61 -4.48 -14.80
C GLN A 144 -1.61 -3.42 -15.30
N GLU A 145 -2.65 -3.12 -14.53
CA GLU A 145 -3.62 -2.08 -14.91
C GLU A 145 -3.00 -0.67 -14.89
N ALA A 146 -2.11 -0.37 -13.95
CA ALA A 146 -1.36 0.88 -13.95
C ALA A 146 -0.49 1.02 -15.21
N ALA A 147 0.26 -0.03 -15.57
CA ALA A 147 1.09 -0.04 -16.79
C ALA A 147 0.24 0.08 -18.07
N LYS A 148 -0.94 -0.55 -18.12
CA LYS A 148 -1.87 -0.37 -19.25
C LYS A 148 -2.39 1.06 -19.33
N CYS A 149 -2.69 1.71 -18.22
CA CYS A 149 -3.13 3.11 -18.23
C CYS A 149 -2.03 4.03 -18.76
N GLU A 150 -0.77 3.81 -18.39
CA GLU A 150 0.38 4.52 -18.96
C GLU A 150 0.45 4.36 -20.50
N LEU A 151 0.37 3.13 -21.00
CA LEU A 151 0.37 2.86 -22.43
C LEU A 151 -0.84 3.48 -23.16
N ARG A 152 -2.03 3.48 -22.54
CA ARG A 152 -3.23 4.12 -23.10
C ARG A 152 -3.07 5.63 -23.20
N GLY A 153 -2.45 6.25 -22.20
CA GLY A 153 -2.12 7.68 -22.24
C GLY A 153 -1.23 8.02 -23.43
N TYR A 154 -0.17 7.23 -23.65
CA TYR A 154 0.69 7.38 -24.82
C TYR A 154 -0.05 7.12 -26.14
N GLN A 155 -0.83 6.05 -26.22
CA GLN A 155 -1.63 5.73 -27.40
C GLN A 155 -2.62 6.85 -27.75
N GLN A 156 -3.30 7.42 -26.75
CA GLN A 156 -4.28 8.49 -26.95
C GLN A 156 -3.62 9.80 -27.42
N SER A 157 -2.37 10.06 -27.03
CA SER A 157 -1.64 11.27 -27.47
C SER A 157 -1.42 11.32 -28.98
N ASP A 158 -1.43 10.18 -29.66
CA ASP A 158 -1.07 9.98 -31.07
C ASP A 158 0.35 10.46 -31.49
N VAL A 159 1.13 11.00 -30.55
CA VAL A 159 2.53 11.43 -30.76
C VAL A 159 3.50 10.26 -30.49
N VAL A 160 3.25 9.50 -29.43
CA VAL A 160 4.16 8.44 -28.98
C VAL A 160 3.89 7.15 -29.74
N LYS A 161 4.87 6.68 -30.53
CA LYS A 161 4.76 5.41 -31.29
C LYS A 161 5.54 4.27 -30.65
N LYS A 162 6.57 4.60 -29.87
CA LYS A 162 7.43 3.63 -29.18
C LYS A 162 7.64 4.04 -27.73
N VAL A 163 7.87 3.04 -26.89
CA VAL A 163 8.24 3.21 -25.49
C VAL A 163 9.52 2.45 -25.20
N GLU A 164 10.31 2.99 -24.28
CA GLU A 164 11.46 2.33 -23.69
C GLU A 164 11.10 1.87 -22.28
N ILE A 165 11.57 0.68 -21.88
CA ILE A 165 11.44 0.21 -20.51
C ILE A 165 12.54 0.85 -19.65
N LEU A 166 12.12 1.70 -18.71
CA LEU A 166 12.97 2.23 -17.65
C LEU A 166 12.89 1.34 -16.41
N THR A 167 14.05 1.03 -15.84
CA THR A 167 14.18 0.28 -14.58
C THR A 167 14.91 1.12 -13.54
N VAL A 168 14.95 0.66 -12.30
CA VAL A 168 15.71 1.32 -11.22
C VAL A 168 17.22 1.00 -11.31
N GLY A 169 17.73 0.76 -12.52
CA GLY A 169 19.12 0.40 -12.81
C GLY A 169 19.63 -0.72 -11.90
N ASN A 170 20.78 -0.48 -11.27
CA ASN A 170 21.46 -1.43 -10.38
C ASN A 170 20.67 -1.79 -9.12
N GLN A 171 19.62 -1.04 -8.76
CA GLN A 171 18.73 -1.35 -7.63
C GLN A 171 17.55 -2.25 -8.02
N SER A 172 17.41 -2.58 -9.30
CA SER A 172 16.42 -3.55 -9.77
C SER A 172 16.95 -4.98 -9.67
N CYS A 173 16.06 -5.97 -9.59
CA CYS A 173 16.47 -7.38 -9.60
C CYS A 173 16.99 -7.80 -10.99
N LEU A 174 17.75 -8.90 -11.06
CA LEU A 174 18.40 -9.34 -12.30
C LEU A 174 17.43 -9.53 -13.49
N VAL A 175 16.19 -9.97 -13.24
CA VAL A 175 15.18 -10.13 -14.30
C VAL A 175 14.67 -8.78 -14.82
N CYS A 176 14.52 -7.77 -13.95
CA CYS A 176 14.17 -6.41 -14.35
C CYS A 176 15.33 -5.76 -15.11
N GLN A 177 16.59 -5.91 -14.65
CA GLN A 177 17.77 -5.30 -15.28
C GLN A 177 17.89 -5.66 -16.77
N LYS A 178 17.54 -6.89 -17.15
CA LYS A 178 17.55 -7.38 -18.54
C LYS A 178 16.60 -6.62 -19.47
N LEU A 179 15.61 -5.90 -18.92
CA LEU A 179 14.65 -5.14 -19.71
C LEU A 179 15.05 -3.67 -19.89
N LEU A 180 16.05 -3.18 -19.16
CA LEU A 180 16.47 -1.78 -19.25
C LEU A 180 16.85 -1.42 -20.69
N GLY A 181 16.28 -0.33 -21.20
CA GLY A 181 16.57 0.15 -22.54
C GLY A 181 15.85 -0.61 -23.66
N LYS A 182 15.03 -1.61 -23.34
CA LYS A 182 14.25 -2.32 -24.36
C LYS A 182 13.19 -1.38 -24.94
N ILE A 183 13.29 -1.14 -26.25
CA ILE A 183 12.32 -0.34 -27.01
C ILE A 183 11.26 -1.27 -27.61
N LEU A 184 10.00 -0.86 -27.55
CA LEU A 184 8.83 -1.58 -28.05
C LEU A 184 7.90 -0.60 -28.75
N THR A 185 7.14 -1.05 -29.75
CA THR A 185 5.94 -0.29 -30.15
C THR A 185 4.88 -0.34 -29.05
N ILE A 186 3.94 0.60 -29.07
CA ILE A 186 2.81 0.59 -28.13
C ILE A 186 2.03 -0.73 -28.22
N GLU A 187 1.82 -1.25 -29.42
CA GLU A 187 1.11 -2.51 -29.67
C GLU A 187 1.87 -3.72 -29.09
N GLU A 188 3.20 -3.77 -29.27
CA GLU A 188 4.04 -4.81 -28.69
C GLU A 188 4.00 -4.77 -27.16
N ALA A 189 4.06 -3.56 -26.57
CA ALA A 189 3.98 -3.37 -25.12
C ALA A 189 2.63 -3.85 -24.55
N PHE A 190 1.51 -3.59 -25.23
CA PHE A 190 0.19 -4.10 -24.84
C PHE A 190 0.03 -5.61 -25.01
N ARG A 191 0.59 -6.18 -26.10
CA ARG A 191 0.48 -7.60 -26.40
C ARG A 191 1.32 -8.43 -25.43
N ASP A 192 2.58 -8.04 -25.24
CA ASP A 192 3.56 -8.85 -24.52
C ASP A 192 3.57 -8.53 -23.01
N MET A 193 3.15 -7.32 -22.62
CA MET A 193 3.14 -6.81 -21.24
C MET A 193 4.38 -7.23 -20.43
N PRO A 194 5.61 -6.93 -20.92
CA PRO A 194 6.85 -7.35 -20.26
C PRO A 194 7.04 -6.74 -18.87
N ILE A 195 6.42 -5.59 -18.61
CA ILE A 195 6.31 -4.98 -17.29
C ILE A 195 4.83 -4.80 -16.90
N PRO A 196 4.47 -4.96 -15.61
CA PRO A 196 5.32 -5.39 -14.50
C PRO A 196 5.87 -6.81 -14.68
N VAL A 197 7.12 -7.03 -14.26
CA VAL A 197 7.78 -8.35 -14.37
C VAL A 197 7.16 -9.31 -13.35
N LYS A 198 6.56 -10.39 -13.82
CA LYS A 198 5.88 -11.39 -12.97
C LYS A 198 6.80 -11.99 -11.90
N ASP A 199 8.05 -12.27 -12.29
CA ASP A 199 9.07 -12.86 -11.42
C ASP A 199 9.97 -11.81 -10.74
N CYS A 200 9.51 -10.56 -10.64
CA CYS A 200 10.22 -9.53 -9.88
C CYS A 200 10.45 -10.00 -8.43
N SER A 201 11.70 -10.01 -7.97
CA SER A 201 12.03 -10.43 -6.61
C SER A 201 12.07 -9.29 -5.59
N HIS A 202 11.91 -8.03 -6.03
CA HIS A 202 11.91 -6.88 -5.14
C HIS A 202 10.66 -6.89 -4.24
N LYS A 203 10.82 -6.57 -2.95
CA LYS A 203 9.74 -6.58 -1.95
C LYS A 203 9.88 -5.36 -1.04
N ILE A 204 8.79 -4.60 -0.87
CA ILE A 204 8.67 -3.63 0.22
C ILE A 204 8.29 -4.36 1.52
N ASN A 205 7.21 -5.14 1.49
CA ASN A 205 6.88 -6.09 2.55
C ASN A 205 7.48 -7.47 2.20
N PRO A 206 8.39 -8.02 3.02
CA PRO A 206 8.98 -9.34 2.81
C PRO A 206 7.95 -10.48 2.76
N GLU A 207 6.80 -10.32 3.42
CA GLU A 207 5.73 -11.32 3.52
C GLU A 207 4.73 -11.25 2.35
N ALA A 208 4.86 -10.29 1.43
CA ALA A 208 3.96 -10.18 0.29
C ALA A 208 4.08 -11.38 -0.65
N SER A 209 2.99 -11.79 -1.29
CA SER A 209 2.98 -12.94 -2.22
C SER A 209 3.68 -12.62 -3.54
N THR A 210 3.51 -11.42 -4.10
CA THR A 210 4.08 -11.01 -5.41
C THR A 210 5.21 -10.00 -5.26
N GLY A 211 6.02 -9.80 -6.31
CA GLY A 211 7.04 -8.76 -6.33
C GLY A 211 6.48 -7.36 -6.49
N TRP A 212 7.20 -6.37 -5.97
CA TRP A 212 6.95 -4.94 -6.21
C TRP A 212 7.78 -4.46 -7.41
N CYS A 213 7.24 -4.64 -8.62
CA CYS A 213 7.92 -4.18 -9.84
C CYS A 213 7.82 -2.64 -9.95
N ARG A 214 8.97 -1.97 -10.09
CA ARG A 214 9.11 -0.51 -10.18
C ARG A 214 9.52 -0.03 -11.58
N CYS A 215 9.45 -0.92 -12.58
CA CYS A 215 9.75 -0.55 -13.96
C CYS A 215 8.56 0.24 -14.55
N CYS A 216 8.84 1.18 -15.44
CA CYS A 216 7.83 1.97 -16.15
C CYS A 216 8.17 2.08 -17.63
N TYR A 217 7.17 2.41 -18.44
CA TYR A 217 7.36 2.81 -19.82
C TYR A 217 7.65 4.32 -19.87
N ILE A 218 8.65 4.71 -20.66
CA ILE A 218 8.91 6.11 -20.99
C ILE A 218 8.77 6.31 -22.50
N PRO A 219 8.28 7.46 -22.99
CA PRO A 219 8.09 7.67 -24.41
C PRO A 219 9.44 7.83 -25.09
N VAL A 220 9.61 7.22 -26.27
CA VAL A 220 10.72 7.52 -27.16
C VAL A 220 10.27 8.65 -28.08
N VAL A 221 10.91 9.81 -27.97
CA VAL A 221 10.68 10.94 -28.87
C VAL A 221 11.71 10.86 -29.98
N GLU A 222 11.24 10.69 -31.22
CA GLU A 222 12.06 10.74 -32.43
C GLU A 222 12.29 12.18 -32.90
#